data_AF-A0ABD2QJ86-F1
#
_entry.id   AF-A0ABD2QJ86-F1
#
_cell.length_a   1.000
_cell.length_b   1.000
_cell.length_c   1.000
_cell.angle_alpha   90.00
_cell.angle_beta   90.00
_cell.angle_gamma   90.00
#
_symmetry.space_group_name_H-M   'P 1'
#
loop_
_entity.id
_entity.type
_entity.pdbx_description
1 polymer ?
#
loop_
_entity_poly.entity_id
_entity_poly.type
_entity_poly.pdbx_seq_one_letter_code
_entity_poly.pdbx_strand_id
1 'polypeptide(L)' 'MGWYWGPLSFKDAEKLLEGKVEGTFLVRNSGSGPSKLSLSFKARNSIYHTRIEQIDGNSPHPSFATLQ' A
#
# COMPACT_ATOMS: atom_id res chain seq x y z
N MET A 1 -0.36 18.33 -0.39
CA MET A 1 -0.71 17.18 -1.26
C MET A 1 0.28 16.07 -0.96
N GLY A 2 -0.13 15.04 -0.21
CA GLY A 2 0.76 14.01 0.29
C GLY A 2 0.04 12.67 0.38
N TRP A 3 0.25 11.82 -0.63
CA TRP A 3 -0.24 10.43 -0.64
C TRP A 3 0.84 9.47 -0.11
N TYR A 4 2.11 9.87 -0.10
CA TYR A 4 3.22 9.12 0.47
C TYR A 4 3.46 9.55 1.92
N TRP A 5 3.44 8.57 2.82
CA TRP A 5 3.53 8.79 4.27
C TRP A 5 4.83 8.27 4.88
N GLY A 6 5.78 7.79 4.06
CA GLY A 6 7.07 7.31 4.55
C GLY A 6 6.95 6.03 5.40
N PRO A 7 7.83 5.84 6.40
CA PRO A 7 7.76 4.71 7.34
C PRO A 7 6.48 4.77 8.18
N LEU A 8 5.52 3.89 7.85
CA LEU A 8 4.25 3.82 8.55
C LEU A 8 3.84 2.35 8.72
N SER A 9 3.50 1.97 9.95
CA SER A 9 3.01 0.62 10.23
C SER A 9 1.64 0.41 9.59
N PHE A 10 1.24 -0.84 9.36
CA PHE A 10 -0.10 -1.13 8.85
C PHE A 10 -1.18 -0.68 9.83
N LYS A 11 -0.95 -0.86 11.14
CA LYS A 11 -1.86 -0.44 12.22
C LYS A 11 -2.07 1.07 12.25
N ASP A 12 -1.01 1.86 12.04
CA ASP A 12 -1.15 3.32 12.00
C ASP A 12 -1.85 3.78 10.72
N ALA A 13 -1.62 3.08 9.60
CA ALA A 13 -2.39 3.30 8.38
C ALA A 13 -3.88 2.99 8.56
N GLU A 14 -4.23 1.92 9.30
CA GLU A 14 -5.62 1.61 9.61
C GLU A 14 -6.30 2.75 10.38
N LYS A 15 -5.66 3.26 11.42
CA LYS A 15 -6.17 4.42 12.20
C LYS A 15 -6.37 5.66 11.35
N LEU A 16 -5.45 5.94 10.40
CA LEU A 16 -5.57 7.11 9.51
C LEU A 16 -6.71 6.98 8.49
N LEU A 17 -7.02 5.74 8.08
CA LEU A 17 -8.08 5.43 7.12
C LEU A 17 -9.45 5.17 7.78
N GLU A 18 -9.47 4.98 9.10
CA GLU A 18 -10.70 4.85 9.87
C GLU A 18 -11.56 6.12 9.74
N GLY A 19 -12.86 5.94 9.48
CA GLY A 19 -13.80 7.05 9.26
C GLY A 19 -13.58 7.85 7.96
N LYS A 20 -12.62 7.48 7.10
CA LYS A 20 -12.44 8.10 5.78
C LYS A 20 -13.41 7.54 4.75
N VAL A 21 -13.64 8.33 3.70
CA VAL A 21 -14.48 7.94 2.56
C VAL A 21 -13.86 6.75 1.83
N GLU A 22 -14.70 5.88 1.27
CA GLU A 22 -14.24 4.78 0.42
C GLU A 22 -13.40 5.30 -0.76
N GLY A 23 -12.37 4.56 -1.13
CA GLY A 23 -11.37 4.99 -2.12
C GLY A 23 -10.25 5.86 -1.55
N THR A 24 -10.32 6.29 -0.27
CA THR A 24 -9.17 6.94 0.38
C THR A 24 -8.01 5.97 0.50
N PHE A 25 -6.80 6.43 0.15
CA PHE A 25 -5.60 5.61 0.15
C PHE A 25 -4.36 6.37 0.63
N LEU A 26 -3.33 5.61 0.98
CA LEU A 26 -1.98 6.11 1.22
C LEU A 26 -0.93 5.07 0.81
N VAL A 27 0.25 5.54 0.45
CA VAL A 27 1.43 4.71 0.18
C VAL A 27 2.41 4.86 1.35
N ARG A 28 2.94 3.74 1.82
CA ARG A 28 3.85 3.67 2.97
C ARG A 28 4.97 2.65 2.77
N ASN A 29 6.06 2.81 3.52
CA ASN A 29 7.07 1.77 3.67
C ASN A 29 6.63 0.79 4.75
N SER A 30 6.65 -0.52 4.46
CA SER A 30 6.43 -1.53 5.49
C SER A 30 7.61 -1.50 6.46
N GLY A 31 7.35 -1.30 7.76
CA GLY A 31 8.38 -1.17 8.78
C GLY A 31 9.31 -2.38 8.97
N SER A 32 9.17 -3.44 8.17
CA SER A 32 9.97 -4.68 8.23
C SER A 32 11.08 -4.78 7.18
N GLY A 33 11.41 -3.71 6.46
CA GLY A 33 12.65 -3.66 5.67
C GLY A 33 12.77 -2.44 4.74
N PRO A 34 14.00 -1.99 4.44
CA PRO A 34 14.24 -0.98 3.42
C PRO A 34 13.80 -1.54 2.07
N SER A 35 13.06 -0.78 1.27
CA SER A 35 12.53 -1.09 -0.10
C SER A 35 11.13 -1.73 -0.24
N LYS A 36 10.39 -2.00 0.84
CA LYS A 36 9.04 -2.59 0.70
C LYS A 36 7.95 -1.53 0.76
N LEU A 37 7.45 -1.10 -0.40
CA LEU A 37 6.29 -0.22 -0.49
C LEU A 37 4.99 -1.00 -0.28
N SER A 38 3.99 -0.33 0.28
CA SER A 38 2.65 -0.87 0.48
C SER A 38 1.60 0.20 0.20
N LEU A 39 0.52 -0.19 -0.46
CA LEU A 39 -0.69 0.59 -0.64
C LEU A 39 -1.68 0.19 0.46
N SER A 40 -2.13 1.15 1.27
CA SER A 40 -3.23 0.97 2.20
C SER A 40 -4.45 1.75 1.69
N PHE A 41 -5.64 1.15 1.67
CA PHE A 41 -6.84 1.84 1.17
C PHE A 41 -8.13 1.37 1.86
N LYS A 42 -9.13 2.26 1.90
CA LYS A 42 -10.48 1.98 2.42
C LYS A 42 -11.39 1.53 1.28
N ALA A 43 -12.02 0.36 1.41
CA ALA A 43 -13.04 -0.12 0.49
C ALA A 43 -14.03 -1.04 1.21
N ARG A 44 -15.30 -1.08 0.80
CA ARG A 44 -16.31 -2.01 1.33
C ARG A 44 -16.38 -2.01 2.85
N ASN A 45 -16.28 -0.83 3.46
CA ASN A 45 -16.16 -0.62 4.90
C ASN A 45 -14.96 -1.30 5.61
N SER A 46 -13.98 -1.82 4.89
CA SER A 46 -12.74 -2.42 5.43
C SER A 46 -11.49 -1.69 4.94
N ILE A 47 -10.38 -1.89 5.62
CA ILE A 47 -9.07 -1.36 5.22
C ILE A 47 -8.24 -2.52 4.68
N TYR A 48 -7.66 -2.33 3.51
CA TYR A 48 -6.86 -3.33 2.81
C TYR A 48 -5.41 -2.85 2.70
N HIS A 49 -4.49 -3.81 2.62
CA HIS A 49 -3.07 -3.56 2.45
C HIS A 49 -2.52 -4.48 1.37
N THR A 50 -1.95 -3.89 0.32
CA THR A 50 -1.28 -4.64 -0.74
C THR A 50 0.17 -4.21 -0.83
N ARG A 51 1.07 -5.18 -1.02
CA ARG A 51 2.48 -4.90 -1.23
C ARG A 51 2.72 -4.45 -2.68
N ILE A 52 3.50 -3.39 -2.84
CA ILE A 52 3.95 -2.95 -4.16
C ILE A 52 5.32 -3.58 -4.38
N GLU A 53 5.41 -4.45 -5.37
CA GLU A 53 6.67 -5.07 -5.78
C GLU A 53 7.27 -4.26 -6.92
N GLN A 54 8.55 -3.89 -6.78
CA GLN A 54 9.31 -3.33 -7.88
C GLN A 54 9.80 -4.48 -8.74
N ILE A 55 9.40 -4.48 -10.00
CA ILE A 55 9.77 -5.50 -10.96
C ILE A 55 10.93 -4.91 -11.76
N ASP A 56 12.11 -5.47 -11.60
CA ASP A 56 13.27 -5.05 -12.37
C ASP A 56 13.04 -5.35 -13.86
N GLY A 57 13.46 -4.44 -14.73
CA GLY A 57 13.25 -4.51 -16.19
C GLY A 57 13.92 -5.70 -16.89
N ASN A 58 14.58 -6.59 -16.16
CA ASN A 58 15.14 -7.85 -16.65
C ASN A 58 14.18 -9.04 -16.48
N SER A 59 12.95 -8.80 -16.03
CA SER A 59 11.95 -9.87 -15.86
C SER A 59 11.47 -10.33 -17.25
N PRO A 60 11.68 -11.60 -17.64
CA PRO A 60 11.38 -12.08 -19.00
C PRO A 60 9.89 -12.21 -19.32
N HIS A 61 8.99 -11.85 -18.39
CA HIS A 61 7.55 -11.95 -18.55
C HIS A 61 6.86 -10.59 -18.28
N PRO A 62 5.83 -10.21 -19.06
CA PRO A 62 4.95 -9.11 -18.70
C PRO A 62 4.23 -9.47 -17.40
N SER A 63 4.51 -8.72 -16.34
CA SER A 63 3.95 -8.94 -15.02
C SER A 63 2.57 -8.29 -14.91
N PHE A 64 1.53 -9.11 -15.00
CA PHE A 64 0.21 -8.72 -14.50
C PHE A 64 0.18 -9.01 -13.00
N ALA A 65 0.18 -7.96 -12.17
CA ALA A 65 0.01 -8.12 -10.73
C ALA A 65 -1.47 -8.34 -10.42
N THR A 66 -1.83 -9.55 -9.99
CA THR A 66 -3.16 -9.84 -9.43
C THR A 66 -3.20 -9.28 -8.01
N LEU A 67 -4.16 -8.38 -7.73
CA LEU A 67 -4.48 -7.99 -6.36
C LEU A 67 -5.12 -9.22 -5.67
N GLN A 68 -4.39 -9.86 -4.74
CA GLN A 68 -4.93 -10.90 -3.86
C GLN A 68 -5.84 -10.31 -2.78
#